data_AF-A0A959YFC9-F1
#
_entry.id   AF-A0A959YFC9-F1
#
_cell.length_a   1.000
_cell.length_b   1.000
_cell.length_c   1.000
_cell.angle_alpha   90.00
_cell.angle_beta   90.00
_cell.angle_gamma   90.00
#
_symmetry.space_group_name_H-M   'P 1'
#
loop_
_entity.id
_entity.type
_entity.pdbx_description
1 polymer ?
#
loop_
_entity_poly.entity_id
_entity_poly.type
_entity_poly.pdbx_seq_one_letter_code
_entity_poly.pdbx_strand_id
1 'polypeptide(L)'
;MNAYQPQDLRRTRIAPTPSGYLHWGNGFSFIVTQELARLFGLKLLLRIDDGDAIRVRPEYVEDIFVSLDWLGIACDEGPSGPGAMDNWSQLTRCEEALEIAGYLLSRGQVYACSCSRSDRHTLKEQGREHCEHRSARPLDPYQPDVVWRWRVPEHFMELVAEWPEGPLALDLNKEMPDPVLRDRDGSPAYQLLSLSDDLLFDVDLIVRGMDLLPSSACQTALARAIGKDAYQRRRFVHHPLISSPDGTKLSKSAGATSLKAMREGGGSPEPIRAEAMRFVEELMSAALRQPSGG
;
A
#
# COMPACT_ATOMS: atom_id res chain seq x y z
N MET A 1 2.91 4.17 31.76
CA MET A 1 2.48 3.24 30.71
C MET A 1 1.28 3.88 30.03
N ASN A 2 1.40 4.20 28.74
CA ASN A 2 0.45 5.07 28.04
C ASN A 2 -0.77 4.24 27.61
N ALA A 3 -1.97 4.59 28.09
CA ALA A 3 -3.18 3.77 27.97
C ALA A 3 -3.76 3.62 26.54
N TYR A 4 -3.10 4.20 25.53
CA TYR A 4 -3.63 4.38 24.17
C TYR A 4 -2.75 3.80 23.07
N GLN A 5 -1.64 3.13 23.43
CA GLN A 5 -0.83 2.41 22.46
C GLN A 5 -1.59 1.14 22.03
N PRO A 6 -1.80 0.89 20.73
CA PRO A 6 -2.25 -0.42 20.29
C PRO A 6 -1.23 -1.43 20.82
N GLN A 7 -1.68 -2.32 21.71
CA GLN A 7 -0.80 -3.26 22.37
C GLN A 7 -0.12 -4.13 21.30
N ASP A 8 1.16 -4.42 21.52
CA ASP A 8 1.98 -5.34 20.71
C ASP A 8 2.43 -4.89 19.31
N LEU A 9 2.27 -3.62 18.92
CA LEU A 9 2.92 -3.14 17.68
C LEU A 9 4.44 -3.10 17.85
N ARG A 10 5.18 -3.62 16.87
CA ARG A 10 6.65 -3.68 16.88
C ARG A 10 7.27 -2.99 15.68
N ARG A 11 6.60 -2.99 14.53
CA ARG A 11 7.18 -2.47 13.29
C ARG A 11 6.19 -1.68 12.43
N THR A 12 6.69 -0.67 11.76
CA THR A 12 6.04 0.04 10.65
C THR A 12 6.99 0.12 9.45
N ARG A 13 6.51 0.59 8.31
CA ARG A 13 7.33 0.71 7.09
C ARG A 13 7.03 1.94 6.25
N ILE A 14 8.06 2.42 5.57
CA ILE A 14 7.97 3.32 4.43
C ILE A 14 8.17 2.48 3.15
N ALA A 15 7.24 2.61 2.21
CA ALA A 15 7.17 1.75 1.01
C ALA A 15 7.13 2.55 -0.31
N PRO A 16 8.22 3.23 -0.73
CA PRO A 16 8.25 3.99 -1.98
C PRO A 16 8.33 3.06 -3.20
N THR A 17 7.53 3.36 -4.23
CA THR A 17 7.66 2.74 -5.56
C THR A 17 8.59 3.60 -6.43
N PRO A 18 9.69 3.07 -6.97
CA PRO A 18 10.65 3.82 -7.79
C PRO A 18 10.17 4.00 -9.24
N SER A 19 8.93 4.46 -9.43
CA SER A 19 8.31 4.72 -10.75
C SER A 19 8.29 6.20 -11.14
N GLY A 20 8.99 7.04 -10.38
CA GLY A 20 9.06 8.48 -10.51
C GLY A 20 9.68 9.10 -9.26
N TYR A 21 10.02 10.39 -9.32
CA TYR A 21 10.52 11.11 -8.14
C TYR A 21 9.43 11.20 -7.06
N LEU A 22 9.85 11.06 -5.79
CA LEU A 22 8.97 11.29 -4.65
C LEU A 22 8.40 12.70 -4.69
N HIS A 23 7.15 12.84 -4.27
CA HIS A 23 6.45 14.13 -4.20
C HIS A 23 6.07 14.48 -2.76
N TRP A 24 5.48 15.67 -2.56
CA TRP A 24 5.04 16.16 -1.25
C TRP A 24 4.25 15.13 -0.45
N GLY A 25 3.22 14.53 -1.05
CA GLY A 25 2.41 13.49 -0.40
C GLY A 25 3.22 12.27 0.08
N ASN A 26 4.29 11.86 -0.61
CA ASN A 26 5.19 10.82 -0.09
C ASN A 26 5.93 11.31 1.14
N GLY A 27 6.53 12.51 1.07
CA GLY A 27 7.26 13.10 2.19
C GLY A 27 6.37 13.24 3.44
N PHE A 28 5.14 13.72 3.27
CA PHE A 28 4.14 13.80 4.33
C PHE A 28 3.88 12.42 4.95
N SER A 29 3.54 11.43 4.13
CA SER A 29 3.25 10.06 4.59
C SER A 29 4.42 9.46 5.36
N PHE A 30 5.65 9.69 4.87
CA PHE A 30 6.86 9.12 5.45
C PHE A 30 7.22 9.78 6.78
N ILE A 31 7.07 11.10 6.91
CA ILE A 31 7.27 11.80 8.18
C ILE A 31 6.22 11.36 9.21
N VAL A 32 4.94 11.27 8.84
CA VAL A 32 3.89 10.73 9.73
C VAL A 32 4.26 9.32 10.21
N THR A 33 4.75 8.47 9.30
CA THR A 33 5.17 7.10 9.61
C THR A 33 6.33 7.08 10.61
N GLN A 34 7.37 7.90 10.40
CA GLN A 34 8.52 8.00 11.28
C GLN A 34 8.12 8.49 12.69
N GLU A 35 7.28 9.51 12.76
CA GLU A 35 6.87 10.08 14.05
C GLU A 35 5.97 9.14 14.84
N LEU A 36 5.06 8.42 14.18
CA LEU A 36 4.30 7.35 14.84
C LEU A 36 5.21 6.20 15.29
N ALA A 37 6.22 5.84 14.50
CA ALA A 37 7.23 4.86 14.92
C ALA A 37 7.93 5.31 16.20
N ARG A 38 8.37 6.57 16.26
CA ARG A 38 9.07 7.14 17.42
C ARG A 38 8.15 7.22 18.66
N LEU A 39 6.91 7.66 18.49
CA LEU A 39 5.94 7.81 19.58
C LEU A 39 5.53 6.45 20.17
N PHE A 40 5.44 5.41 19.35
CA PHE A 40 5.06 4.06 19.79
C PHE A 40 6.25 3.14 20.05
N GLY A 41 7.48 3.59 19.81
CA GLY A 41 8.69 2.77 19.98
C GLY A 41 8.79 1.61 18.98
N LEU A 42 8.32 1.81 17.74
CA LEU A 42 8.36 0.82 16.67
C LEU A 42 9.68 0.89 15.90
N LYS A 43 10.06 -0.23 15.29
CA LYS A 43 11.07 -0.26 14.24
C LYS A 43 10.51 0.30 12.93
N LEU A 44 11.28 1.16 12.27
CA LEU A 44 10.96 1.71 10.96
C LEU A 44 11.72 0.97 9.87
N LEU A 45 10.99 0.23 9.03
CA LEU A 45 11.53 -0.48 7.87
C LEU A 45 11.45 0.39 6.60
N LEU A 46 12.53 0.45 5.82
CA LEU A 46 12.47 0.87 4.42
C LEU A 46 12.23 -0.34 3.51
N ARG A 47 11.16 -0.28 2.72
CA ARG A 47 10.87 -1.29 1.69
C ARG A 47 10.72 -0.63 0.33
N ILE A 48 11.62 -0.89 -0.60
CA ILE A 48 11.46 -0.36 -1.96
C ILE A 48 10.47 -1.26 -2.71
N ASP A 49 9.32 -0.71 -3.09
CA ASP A 49 8.27 -1.46 -3.81
C ASP A 49 8.61 -1.51 -5.32
N ASP A 50 9.66 -2.25 -5.69
CA ASP A 50 10.22 -2.36 -7.05
C ASP A 50 9.63 -3.50 -7.90
N GLY A 51 8.51 -4.09 -7.48
CA GLY A 51 7.89 -5.22 -8.17
C GLY A 51 7.39 -4.95 -9.61
N ASP A 52 7.13 -3.68 -9.97
CA ASP A 52 6.85 -3.28 -11.36
C ASP A 52 8.16 -2.89 -12.06
N ALA A 53 9.00 -3.89 -12.37
CA ALA A 53 10.35 -3.73 -12.93
C ALA A 53 10.39 -2.82 -14.18
N ILE A 54 9.32 -2.81 -14.98
CA ILE A 54 9.22 -2.00 -16.21
C ILE A 54 9.26 -0.50 -15.89
N ARG A 55 8.78 -0.10 -14.72
CA ARG A 55 8.74 1.31 -14.28
C ARG A 55 9.93 1.72 -13.41
N VAL A 56 10.68 0.76 -12.91
CA VAL A 56 11.85 1.03 -12.06
C VAL A 56 12.95 1.68 -12.89
N ARG A 57 13.52 2.76 -12.37
CA ARG A 57 14.71 3.39 -12.94
C ARG A 57 15.76 3.63 -11.86
N PRO A 58 17.07 3.40 -12.14
CA PRO A 58 18.13 3.61 -11.16
C PRO A 58 18.10 5.01 -10.54
N GLU A 59 17.85 6.05 -11.34
CA GLU A 59 17.79 7.43 -10.86
C GLU A 59 16.67 7.68 -9.83
N TYR A 60 15.56 6.95 -9.92
CA TYR A 60 14.48 7.06 -8.93
C TYR A 60 14.81 6.30 -7.66
N VAL A 61 15.49 5.16 -7.77
CA VAL A 61 15.99 4.42 -6.60
C VAL A 61 17.01 5.26 -5.85
N GLU A 62 17.97 5.87 -6.54
CA GLU A 62 18.96 6.78 -5.95
C GLU A 62 18.30 7.99 -5.28
N ASP A 63 17.38 8.67 -5.97
CA ASP A 63 16.72 9.85 -5.42
C ASP A 63 15.85 9.53 -4.19
N ILE A 64 15.29 8.31 -4.06
CA ILE A 64 14.59 7.89 -2.83
C ILE A 64 15.51 8.06 -1.62
N PHE A 65 16.75 7.56 -1.67
CA PHE A 65 17.67 7.67 -0.53
C PHE A 65 18.06 9.12 -0.24
N VAL A 66 18.33 9.91 -1.29
CA VAL A 66 18.64 11.35 -1.14
C VAL A 66 17.45 12.11 -0.53
N SER A 67 16.23 11.78 -0.95
CA SER A 67 15.02 12.39 -0.42
C SER A 67 14.72 11.97 1.02
N LEU A 68 14.97 10.72 1.41
CA LEU A 68 14.83 10.29 2.80
C LEU A 68 15.81 11.02 3.71
N ASP A 69 17.08 11.14 3.30
CA ASP A 69 18.09 11.91 4.02
C ASP A 69 17.68 13.39 4.15
N TRP A 70 17.24 14.01 3.05
CA TRP A 70 16.77 15.39 3.05
C TRP A 70 15.53 15.62 3.93
N LEU A 71 14.64 14.62 4.05
CA LEU A 71 13.51 14.66 4.99
C LEU A 71 13.93 14.37 6.44
N GLY A 72 15.18 13.98 6.71
CA GLY A 72 15.65 13.57 8.03
C GLY A 72 15.11 12.21 8.50
N ILE A 73 14.81 11.32 7.55
CA ILE A 73 14.22 10.01 7.83
C ILE A 73 15.33 8.97 7.95
N ALA A 74 15.47 8.40 9.15
CA ALA A 74 16.37 7.30 9.43
C ALA A 74 15.56 6.01 9.67
N CYS A 75 15.75 5.01 8.81
CA CYS A 75 15.13 3.69 8.96
C CYS A 75 16.04 2.76 9.78
N ASP A 76 15.44 1.94 10.65
CA ASP A 76 16.15 0.94 11.45
C ASP A 76 16.56 -0.29 10.64
N GLU A 77 15.73 -0.64 9.65
CA GLU A 77 15.83 -1.86 8.83
C GLU A 77 15.58 -1.49 7.37
N GLY A 78 16.07 -2.32 6.43
CA GLY A 78 15.91 -2.10 5.00
C GLY A 78 17.25 -1.95 4.26
N PRO A 79 17.21 -1.68 2.94
CA PRO A 79 18.42 -1.42 2.18
C PRO A 79 19.07 -0.13 2.68
N SER A 80 20.38 -0.16 2.93
CA SER A 80 21.15 1.00 3.40
C SER A 80 21.51 2.00 2.29
N GLY A 81 21.21 1.65 1.04
CA GLY A 81 21.48 2.46 -0.15
C GLY A 81 21.16 1.69 -1.43
N PRO A 82 21.32 2.32 -2.61
CA PRO A 82 21.01 1.70 -3.91
C PRO A 82 21.78 0.41 -4.18
N GLY A 83 23.01 0.29 -3.67
CA GLY A 83 23.85 -0.90 -3.83
C GLY A 83 23.52 -2.05 -2.86
N ALA A 84 22.57 -1.87 -1.94
CA ALA A 84 22.19 -2.87 -0.94
C ALA A 84 20.83 -3.51 -1.25
N MET A 85 20.45 -3.61 -2.53
CA MET A 85 19.09 -4.02 -2.94
C MET A 85 18.88 -5.54 -3.05
N ASP A 86 19.95 -6.34 -3.17
CA ASP A 86 19.87 -7.77 -3.50
C ASP A 86 18.93 -8.57 -2.58
N ASN A 87 18.94 -8.26 -1.28
CA ASN A 87 18.11 -8.94 -0.27
C ASN A 87 16.78 -8.21 0.03
N TRP A 88 16.54 -7.06 -0.58
CA TRP A 88 15.41 -6.18 -0.24
C TRP A 88 14.45 -5.97 -1.41
N SER A 89 14.86 -6.26 -2.64
CA SER A 89 14.01 -6.22 -3.82
C SER A 89 12.78 -7.12 -3.64
N GLN A 90 11.63 -6.68 -4.14
CA GLN A 90 10.42 -7.50 -4.26
C GLN A 90 10.54 -8.51 -5.39
N LEU A 91 11.42 -8.26 -6.38
CA LEU A 91 11.61 -9.16 -7.52
C LEU A 91 12.16 -10.52 -7.10
N THR A 92 12.95 -10.56 -6.02
CA THR A 92 13.46 -11.81 -5.45
C THR A 92 12.40 -12.56 -4.64
N ARG A 93 11.20 -11.98 -4.45
CA ARG A 93 10.12 -12.50 -3.59
C ARG A 93 8.80 -12.68 -4.35
N CYS A 94 8.89 -12.70 -5.68
CA CYS A 94 7.74 -12.89 -6.56
C CYS A 94 7.12 -14.29 -6.42
N GLU A 95 7.94 -15.31 -6.15
CA GLU A 95 7.47 -16.69 -6.03
C GLU A 95 6.53 -16.85 -4.82
N GLU A 96 6.93 -16.35 -3.65
CA GLU A 96 6.14 -16.36 -2.42
C GLU A 96 4.82 -15.59 -2.59
N ALA A 97 4.85 -14.46 -3.31
CA ALA A 97 3.63 -13.74 -3.66
C ALA A 97 2.71 -14.57 -4.57
N LEU A 98 3.26 -15.29 -5.55
CA LEU A 98 2.50 -16.14 -6.47
C LEU A 98 1.95 -17.41 -5.80
N GLU A 99 2.60 -17.94 -4.76
CA GLU A 99 2.08 -19.06 -3.97
C GLU A 99 0.71 -18.73 -3.36
N ILE A 100 0.51 -17.48 -2.90
CA ILE A 100 -0.79 -17.00 -2.41
C ILE A 100 -1.85 -17.12 -3.51
N ALA A 101 -1.54 -16.69 -4.73
CA ALA A 101 -2.47 -16.78 -5.86
C ALA A 101 -2.76 -18.23 -6.24
N GLY A 102 -1.74 -19.08 -6.28
CA GLY A 102 -1.86 -20.51 -6.59
C GLY A 102 -2.72 -21.25 -5.56
N TYR A 103 -2.55 -20.93 -4.28
CA TYR A 103 -3.39 -21.46 -3.21
C TYR A 103 -4.86 -21.05 -3.38
N LEU A 104 -5.14 -19.77 -3.65
CA LEU A 104 -6.50 -19.29 -3.88
C LEU A 104 -7.12 -19.91 -5.15
N LEU A 105 -6.31 -20.13 -6.20
CA LEU A 105 -6.73 -20.82 -7.42
C LEU A 105 -7.14 -22.27 -7.14
N SER A 106 -6.35 -23.00 -6.34
CA SER A 106 -6.67 -24.39 -5.95
C SER A 106 -8.00 -24.52 -5.20
N ARG A 107 -8.50 -23.42 -4.62
CA ARG A 107 -9.77 -23.32 -3.90
C ARG A 107 -10.92 -22.74 -4.73
N GLY A 108 -10.72 -22.54 -6.03
CA GLY A 108 -11.74 -21.97 -6.92
C GLY A 108 -12.04 -20.47 -6.66
N GLN A 109 -11.19 -19.78 -5.90
CA GLN A 109 -11.35 -18.37 -5.58
C GLN A 109 -10.66 -17.44 -6.60
N VAL A 110 -10.06 -18.00 -7.65
CA VAL A 110 -9.40 -17.24 -8.72
C VAL A 110 -10.00 -17.65 -10.05
N TYR A 111 -10.12 -16.69 -10.96
CA TYR A 111 -10.50 -16.97 -12.35
C TYR A 111 -9.59 -16.23 -13.33
N ALA A 112 -9.49 -16.80 -14.52
CA ALA A 112 -8.70 -16.25 -15.61
C ALA A 112 -9.50 -15.23 -16.41
N CYS A 113 -8.87 -14.14 -16.83
CA CYS A 113 -9.54 -13.05 -17.52
C CYS A 113 -8.65 -12.47 -18.61
N SER A 114 -9.19 -12.34 -19.82
CA SER A 114 -8.51 -11.73 -20.96
C SER A 114 -8.92 -10.27 -21.22
N CYS A 115 -9.87 -9.71 -20.44
CA CYS A 115 -10.37 -8.35 -20.63
C CYS A 115 -9.25 -7.30 -20.58
N SER A 116 -9.26 -6.39 -21.54
CA SER A 116 -8.40 -5.21 -21.56
C SER A 116 -8.81 -4.18 -20.51
N ARG A 117 -7.98 -3.14 -20.33
CA ARG A 117 -8.33 -2.00 -19.45
C ARG A 117 -9.57 -1.25 -19.97
N SER A 118 -9.70 -1.09 -21.29
CA SER A 118 -10.88 -0.47 -21.91
C SER A 118 -12.14 -1.31 -21.67
N ASP A 119 -12.08 -2.64 -21.81
CA ASP A 119 -13.25 -3.49 -21.55
C ASP A 119 -13.74 -3.35 -20.11
N ARG A 120 -12.81 -3.29 -19.15
CA ARG A 120 -13.12 -3.07 -17.73
C ARG A 120 -13.73 -1.69 -17.48
N HIS A 121 -13.25 -0.66 -18.17
CA HIS A 121 -13.84 0.68 -18.08
C HIS A 121 -15.28 0.69 -18.58
N THR A 122 -15.52 0.09 -19.75
CA THR A 122 -16.86 -0.02 -20.33
C THR A 122 -17.82 -0.81 -19.44
N LEU A 123 -17.37 -1.92 -18.83
CA LEU A 123 -18.19 -2.65 -17.84
C LEU A 123 -18.60 -1.76 -16.68
N LYS A 124 -17.66 -0.97 -16.14
CA LYS A 124 -17.93 -0.03 -15.05
C LYS A 124 -18.93 1.05 -15.46
N GLU A 125 -18.81 1.62 -16.66
CA GLU A 125 -19.77 2.60 -17.20
C GLU A 125 -21.17 2.01 -17.37
N GLN A 126 -21.26 0.71 -17.66
CA GLN A 126 -22.52 -0.04 -17.74
C GLN A 126 -23.08 -0.46 -16.35
N GLY A 127 -22.43 -0.06 -15.25
CA GLY A 127 -22.83 -0.46 -13.90
C GLY A 127 -22.57 -1.94 -13.60
N ARG A 128 -21.67 -2.60 -14.35
CA ARG A 128 -21.28 -4.00 -14.15
C ARG A 128 -19.92 -4.08 -13.46
N GLU A 129 -19.89 -4.73 -12.32
CA GLU A 129 -18.66 -4.95 -11.54
C GLU A 129 -17.80 -6.08 -12.14
N HIS A 130 -18.47 -7.12 -12.67
CA HIS A 130 -17.86 -8.39 -13.06
C HIS A 130 -17.96 -8.65 -14.57
N CYS A 131 -16.88 -9.17 -15.15
CA CYS A 131 -16.88 -9.60 -16.55
C CYS A 131 -17.44 -11.03 -16.71
N GLU A 132 -17.79 -11.41 -17.94
CA GLU A 132 -18.36 -12.73 -18.23
C GLU A 132 -17.42 -13.90 -17.93
N HIS A 133 -16.09 -13.68 -17.95
CA HIS A 133 -15.11 -14.71 -17.61
C HIS A 133 -15.22 -15.19 -16.16
N ARG A 134 -15.84 -14.40 -15.27
CA ARG A 134 -16.10 -14.81 -13.88
C ARG A 134 -17.06 -16.00 -13.82
N SER A 135 -18.03 -16.11 -14.72
CA SER A 135 -19.10 -17.12 -14.60
C SER A 135 -19.54 -17.70 -15.94
N ALA A 136 -20.01 -16.86 -16.86
CA ALA A 136 -20.67 -17.30 -18.09
C ALA A 136 -19.71 -17.85 -19.15
N ARG A 137 -18.45 -17.40 -19.18
CA ARG A 137 -17.43 -17.81 -20.16
C ARG A 137 -16.06 -18.00 -19.51
N PRO A 138 -15.90 -18.97 -18.59
CA PRO A 138 -14.63 -19.17 -17.89
C PRO A 138 -13.51 -19.50 -18.88
N LEU A 139 -12.33 -18.93 -18.64
CA LEU A 139 -11.11 -19.22 -19.38
C LEU A 139 -10.23 -20.18 -18.58
N ASP A 140 -9.36 -20.92 -19.27
CA ASP A 140 -8.34 -21.74 -18.62
C ASP A 140 -7.29 -20.82 -17.96
N PRO A 141 -7.01 -20.95 -16.65
CA PRO A 141 -5.98 -20.15 -15.98
C PRO A 141 -4.56 -20.36 -16.50
N TYR A 142 -4.29 -21.46 -17.20
CA TYR A 142 -2.96 -21.78 -17.74
C TYR A 142 -2.81 -21.41 -19.22
N GLN A 143 -3.86 -20.90 -19.87
CA GLN A 143 -3.73 -20.44 -21.26
C GLN A 143 -2.91 -19.14 -21.34
N PRO A 144 -2.26 -18.84 -22.48
CA PRO A 144 -1.54 -17.58 -22.67
C PRO A 144 -2.43 -16.33 -22.56
N ASP A 145 -1.80 -15.19 -22.29
CA ASP A 145 -2.42 -13.84 -22.33
C ASP A 145 -3.63 -13.62 -21.40
N VAL A 146 -3.69 -14.32 -20.26
CA VAL A 146 -4.72 -14.09 -19.23
C VAL A 146 -4.12 -13.54 -17.94
N VAL A 147 -4.87 -12.67 -17.27
CA VAL A 147 -4.60 -12.31 -15.87
C VAL A 147 -5.34 -13.26 -14.94
N TRP A 148 -4.82 -13.46 -13.73
CA TRP A 148 -5.56 -14.09 -12.65
C TRP A 148 -6.23 -13.04 -11.79
N ARG A 149 -7.53 -13.19 -11.56
CA ARG A 149 -8.32 -12.29 -10.72
C ARG A 149 -8.86 -13.03 -9.52
N TRP A 150 -8.79 -12.38 -8.36
CA TRP A 150 -9.51 -12.88 -7.20
C TRP A 150 -11.01 -12.75 -7.45
N ARG A 151 -11.77 -13.80 -7.15
CA ARG A 151 -13.24 -13.82 -7.21
C ARG A 151 -13.77 -13.31 -5.87
N VAL A 152 -13.91 -11.99 -5.75
CA VAL A 152 -14.45 -11.39 -4.53
C VAL A 152 -15.94 -11.74 -4.46
N PRO A 153 -16.46 -12.25 -3.33
CA PRO A 153 -17.89 -12.47 -3.16
C PRO A 153 -18.69 -11.17 -3.35
N GLU A 154 -19.94 -11.28 -3.78
CA GLU A 154 -20.83 -10.11 -3.86
C GLU A 154 -21.21 -9.66 -2.45
N HIS A 155 -21.41 -8.36 -2.24
CA HIS A 155 -21.71 -7.75 -0.93
C HIS A 155 -20.68 -8.12 0.16
N PHE A 156 -19.40 -8.10 -0.20
CA PHE A 156 -18.32 -8.51 0.69
C PHE A 156 -17.85 -7.36 1.57
N MET A 157 -18.47 -7.26 2.74
CA MET A 157 -18.07 -6.28 3.76
C MET A 157 -16.77 -6.70 4.44
N GLU A 158 -15.75 -5.86 4.35
CA GLU A 158 -14.49 -6.01 5.04
C GLU A 158 -14.30 -4.90 6.08
N LEU A 159 -13.66 -5.24 7.20
CA LEU A 159 -13.29 -4.29 8.25
C LEU A 159 -11.80 -3.99 8.18
N VAL A 160 -11.46 -2.72 7.96
CA VAL A 160 -10.09 -2.23 8.06
C VAL A 160 -9.90 -1.67 9.47
N ALA A 161 -8.93 -2.20 10.22
CA ALA A 161 -8.64 -1.78 11.59
C ALA A 161 -7.93 -0.41 11.63
N GLU A 162 -8.66 0.65 11.26
CA GLU A 162 -8.17 2.03 11.37
C GLU A 162 -7.86 2.41 12.82
N TRP A 163 -6.83 3.22 12.97
CA TRP A 163 -6.46 3.87 14.21
C TRP A 163 -6.29 5.37 13.95
N PRO A 164 -6.72 6.24 14.90
CA PRO A 164 -7.33 5.95 16.20
C PRO A 164 -8.86 5.85 16.19
N GLU A 165 -9.54 6.16 15.10
CA GLU A 165 -11.00 6.32 15.06
C GLU A 165 -11.77 5.01 15.27
N GLY A 166 -11.12 3.87 15.02
CA GLY A 166 -11.73 2.54 15.08
C GLY A 166 -12.06 2.00 13.69
N PRO A 167 -12.44 0.72 13.58
CA PRO A 167 -12.49 0.03 12.30
C PRO A 167 -13.47 0.65 11.30
N LEU A 168 -13.05 0.72 10.04
CA LEU A 168 -13.86 1.20 8.93
C LEU A 168 -14.39 0.02 8.12
N ALA A 169 -15.70 -0.01 7.90
CA ALA A 169 -16.36 -1.02 7.08
C ALA A 169 -16.45 -0.56 5.61
N LEU A 170 -16.11 -1.45 4.69
CA LEU A 170 -16.12 -1.18 3.25
C LEU A 170 -16.64 -2.39 2.48
N ASP A 171 -17.52 -2.17 1.51
CA ASP A 171 -17.91 -3.21 0.55
C ASP A 171 -16.80 -3.35 -0.48
N LEU A 172 -15.97 -4.38 -0.30
CA LEU A 172 -14.80 -4.59 -1.14
C LEU A 172 -15.17 -4.93 -2.57
N ASN A 173 -16.29 -5.62 -2.79
CA ASN A 173 -16.72 -5.98 -4.13
C ASN A 173 -17.05 -4.74 -4.96
N LYS A 174 -17.72 -3.77 -4.33
CA LYS A 174 -18.06 -2.49 -4.92
C LYS A 174 -16.83 -1.61 -5.18
N GLU A 175 -15.93 -1.51 -4.20
CA GLU A 175 -14.80 -0.58 -4.25
C GLU A 175 -13.60 -1.12 -5.03
N MET A 176 -13.38 -2.44 -5.03
CA MET A 176 -12.33 -3.12 -5.79
C MET A 176 -12.82 -4.45 -6.37
N PRO A 177 -13.65 -4.43 -7.43
CA PRO A 177 -14.19 -5.64 -8.02
C PRO A 177 -13.11 -6.49 -8.69
N ASP A 178 -12.99 -7.72 -8.22
CA ASP A 178 -12.14 -8.79 -8.74
C ASP A 178 -10.71 -8.32 -9.06
N PRO A 179 -9.90 -7.96 -8.03
CA PRO A 179 -8.56 -7.43 -8.19
C PRO A 179 -7.66 -8.42 -8.90
N VAL A 180 -6.71 -7.90 -9.68
CA VAL A 180 -5.66 -8.71 -10.30
C VAL A 180 -4.75 -9.26 -9.20
N LEU A 181 -4.46 -10.55 -9.27
CA LEU A 181 -3.50 -11.26 -8.42
C LEU A 181 -2.22 -11.60 -9.21
N ARG A 182 -2.36 -12.00 -10.48
CA ARG A 182 -1.24 -12.27 -11.40
C ARG A 182 -1.49 -11.56 -12.73
N ASP A 183 -0.51 -10.81 -13.22
CA ASP A 183 -0.60 -10.13 -14.51
C ASP A 183 -0.33 -11.11 -15.69
N ARG A 184 -0.49 -10.63 -16.92
CA ARG A 184 -0.38 -11.44 -18.16
C ARG A 184 1.01 -11.99 -18.39
N ASP A 185 2.03 -11.24 -17.97
CA ASP A 185 3.43 -11.67 -18.00
C ASP A 185 3.77 -12.68 -16.91
N GLY A 186 2.80 -13.00 -16.04
CA GLY A 186 2.94 -13.94 -14.94
C GLY A 186 3.46 -13.34 -13.64
N SER A 187 3.80 -12.05 -13.61
CA SER A 187 4.23 -11.36 -12.39
C SER A 187 3.08 -11.24 -11.37
N PRO A 188 3.38 -11.27 -10.06
CA PRO A 188 2.39 -10.98 -9.03
C PRO A 188 1.98 -9.51 -9.07
N ALA A 189 0.69 -9.25 -8.87
CA ALA A 189 0.18 -7.89 -8.77
C ALA A 189 0.48 -7.25 -7.41
N TYR A 190 0.37 -5.92 -7.34
CA TYR A 190 0.62 -5.12 -6.14
C TYR A 190 -0.05 -5.68 -4.87
N GLN A 191 -1.28 -6.17 -4.96
CA GLN A 191 -2.01 -6.68 -3.79
C GLN A 191 -1.31 -7.86 -3.12
N LEU A 192 -0.67 -8.72 -3.92
CA LEU A 192 0.09 -9.86 -3.40
C LEU A 192 1.47 -9.45 -2.93
N LEU A 193 2.20 -8.63 -3.69
CA LEU A 193 3.54 -8.18 -3.31
C LEU A 193 3.51 -7.43 -1.99
N SER A 194 2.58 -6.48 -1.85
CA SER A 194 2.45 -5.68 -0.64
C SER A 194 2.07 -6.54 0.57
N LEU A 195 1.11 -7.47 0.41
CA LEU A 195 0.68 -8.39 1.46
C LEU A 195 1.79 -9.37 1.87
N SER A 196 2.44 -10.00 0.88
CA SER A 196 3.53 -10.97 1.10
C SER A 196 4.64 -10.34 1.93
N ASP A 197 5.01 -9.11 1.58
CA ASP A 197 6.06 -8.37 2.26
C ASP A 197 5.66 -7.91 3.67
N ASP A 198 4.44 -7.41 3.84
CA ASP A 198 3.93 -7.05 5.16
C ASP A 198 3.88 -8.27 6.09
N LEU A 199 3.59 -9.47 5.56
CA LEU A 199 3.64 -10.73 6.30
C LEU A 199 5.08 -11.16 6.60
N LEU A 200 5.98 -11.09 5.62
CA LEU A 200 7.38 -11.51 5.75
C LEU A 200 8.13 -10.68 6.79
N PHE A 201 7.96 -9.36 6.74
CA PHE A 201 8.64 -8.43 7.64
C PHE A 201 7.88 -8.17 8.93
N ASP A 202 6.73 -8.81 9.13
CA ASP A 202 5.89 -8.65 10.31
C ASP A 202 5.61 -7.16 10.61
N VAL A 203 5.12 -6.45 9.58
CA VAL A 203 4.71 -5.04 9.66
C VAL A 203 3.41 -4.96 10.45
N ASP A 204 3.35 -4.16 11.52
CA ASP A 204 2.15 -4.06 12.37
C ASP A 204 1.33 -2.79 12.14
N LEU A 205 2.01 -1.67 11.84
CA LEU A 205 1.37 -0.38 11.56
C LEU A 205 1.60 0.00 10.10
N ILE A 206 0.51 0.32 9.39
CA ILE A 206 0.54 0.70 7.97
C ILE A 206 -0.04 2.10 7.82
N VAL A 207 0.83 3.05 7.52
CA VAL A 207 0.44 4.43 7.18
C VAL A 207 0.46 4.58 5.66
N ARG A 208 -0.63 5.13 5.09
CA ARG A 208 -0.75 5.41 3.65
C ARG A 208 -1.90 6.37 3.35
N GLY A 209 -2.03 6.80 2.10
CA GLY A 209 -3.12 7.69 1.67
C GLY A 209 -4.47 6.98 1.62
N MET A 210 -5.56 7.74 1.85
CA MET A 210 -6.95 7.24 1.83
C MET A 210 -7.38 6.62 0.49
N ASP A 211 -6.72 6.96 -0.61
CA ASP A 211 -6.91 6.30 -1.90
C ASP A 211 -6.54 4.81 -1.90
N LEU A 212 -5.71 4.38 -0.94
CA LEU A 212 -5.31 2.98 -0.78
C LEU A 212 -6.18 2.21 0.22
N LEU A 213 -7.23 2.81 0.78
CA LEU A 213 -8.17 2.13 1.67
C LEU A 213 -8.77 0.85 1.05
N PRO A 214 -9.22 0.84 -0.22
CA PRO A 214 -9.68 -0.40 -0.86
C PRO A 214 -8.59 -1.48 -0.94
N SER A 215 -7.31 -1.08 -1.07
CA SER A 215 -6.18 -2.02 -1.02
C SER A 215 -5.98 -2.57 0.40
N SER A 216 -6.20 -1.78 1.44
CA SER A 216 -6.19 -2.23 2.84
C SER A 216 -7.23 -3.31 3.12
N ALA A 217 -8.45 -3.09 2.66
CA ALA A 217 -9.50 -4.09 2.75
C ALA A 217 -9.13 -5.35 1.96
N CYS A 218 -8.67 -5.19 0.71
CA CYS A 218 -8.25 -6.31 -0.14
C CYS A 218 -7.16 -7.16 0.51
N GLN A 219 -6.08 -6.54 0.99
CA GLN A 219 -4.94 -7.22 1.61
C GLN A 219 -5.34 -7.93 2.91
N THR A 220 -6.18 -7.28 3.73
CA THR A 220 -6.73 -7.89 4.96
C THR A 220 -7.59 -9.12 4.64
N ALA A 221 -8.45 -9.02 3.63
CA ALA A 221 -9.32 -10.10 3.21
C ALA A 221 -8.55 -11.28 2.60
N LEU A 222 -7.53 -10.99 1.76
CA LEU A 222 -6.63 -11.98 1.20
C LEU A 222 -5.85 -12.71 2.31
N ALA A 223 -5.31 -11.98 3.30
CA ALA A 223 -4.64 -12.57 4.44
C ALA A 223 -5.54 -13.56 5.19
N ARG A 224 -6.80 -13.20 5.44
CA ARG A 224 -7.81 -14.10 6.03
C ARG A 224 -8.08 -15.32 5.15
N ALA A 225 -8.21 -15.13 3.83
CA ALA A 225 -8.48 -16.22 2.89
C ALA A 225 -7.36 -17.29 2.88
N ILE A 226 -6.13 -16.89 3.18
CA ILE A 226 -4.97 -17.80 3.34
C ILE A 226 -4.67 -18.22 4.78
N GLY A 227 -5.58 -17.94 5.73
CA GLY A 227 -5.44 -18.36 7.13
C GLY A 227 -4.40 -17.59 7.93
N LYS A 228 -4.02 -16.39 7.49
CA LYS A 228 -3.10 -15.48 8.22
C LYS A 228 -3.89 -14.53 9.12
N ASP A 229 -4.69 -15.07 10.03
CA ASP A 229 -5.59 -14.28 10.90
C ASP A 229 -4.85 -13.28 11.79
N ALA A 230 -3.58 -13.55 12.13
CA ALA A 230 -2.72 -12.60 12.84
C ALA A 230 -2.58 -11.25 12.10
N TYR A 231 -2.78 -11.22 10.78
CA TYR A 231 -2.78 -9.99 9.99
C TYR A 231 -3.85 -8.99 10.45
N GLN A 232 -4.97 -9.47 11.00
CA GLN A 232 -6.05 -8.62 11.53
C GLN A 232 -5.64 -7.80 12.77
N ARG A 233 -4.51 -8.13 13.40
CA ARG A 233 -3.96 -7.35 14.51
C ARG A 233 -3.25 -6.07 14.05
N ARG A 234 -2.96 -5.95 12.76
CA ARG A 234 -2.37 -4.74 12.18
C ARG A 234 -3.27 -3.53 12.40
N ARG A 235 -2.68 -2.35 12.40
CA ARG A 235 -3.39 -1.07 12.44
C ARG A 235 -3.09 -0.28 11.19
N PHE A 236 -4.10 0.42 10.71
CA PHE A 236 -3.99 1.29 9.55
C PHE A 236 -4.18 2.74 9.97
N VAL A 237 -3.43 3.62 9.33
CA VAL A 237 -3.65 5.07 9.39
C VAL A 237 -3.76 5.56 7.97
N HIS A 238 -4.98 5.89 7.55
CA HIS A 238 -5.22 6.50 6.25
C HIS A 238 -5.27 8.02 6.36
N HIS A 239 -4.26 8.69 5.81
CA HIS A 239 -4.26 10.15 5.77
C HIS A 239 -5.02 10.67 4.53
N PRO A 240 -5.59 11.90 4.60
CA PRO A 240 -6.17 12.55 3.44
C PRO A 240 -5.19 12.67 2.27
N LEU A 241 -5.72 12.78 1.05
CA LEU A 241 -4.90 13.06 -0.13
C LEU A 241 -4.32 14.47 -0.02
N ILE A 242 -3.01 14.55 0.16
CA ILE A 242 -2.31 15.84 0.22
C ILE A 242 -2.18 16.37 -1.20
N SER A 243 -2.87 17.48 -1.46
CA SER A 243 -2.70 18.26 -2.67
C SER A 243 -1.57 19.27 -2.47
N SER A 244 -1.01 19.81 -3.56
CA SER A 244 -0.06 20.92 -3.44
C SER A 244 -0.70 22.13 -2.76
N PRO A 245 0.12 23.07 -2.22
CA PRO A 245 -0.37 24.31 -1.60
C PRO A 245 -1.38 25.10 -2.43
N ASP A 246 -1.33 24.97 -3.76
CA ASP A 246 -2.22 25.64 -4.71
C ASP A 246 -3.56 24.91 -4.95
N GLY A 247 -3.87 23.86 -4.17
CA GLY A 247 -5.13 23.11 -4.26
C GLY A 247 -5.28 22.24 -5.52
N THR A 248 -4.26 22.16 -6.36
CA THR A 248 -4.26 21.28 -7.53
C THR A 248 -4.00 19.84 -7.10
N LYS A 249 -4.85 18.91 -7.57
CA LYS A 249 -4.60 17.48 -7.47
C LYS A 249 -3.23 17.21 -8.10
N LEU A 250 -2.29 16.77 -7.29
CA LEU A 250 -0.96 16.36 -7.71
C LEU A 250 -1.09 15.14 -8.62
N SER A 251 -1.22 15.37 -9.93
CA SER A 251 -1.10 14.29 -10.90
C SER A 251 0.34 13.77 -10.87
N LYS A 252 0.49 12.45 -11.01
CA LYS A 252 1.76 11.70 -11.00
C LYS A 252 2.76 12.10 -12.12
N SER A 253 2.56 13.24 -12.77
CA SER A 253 3.27 13.65 -13.98
C SER A 253 3.39 15.18 -14.03
N ALA A 254 4.46 15.73 -13.44
CA ALA A 254 5.33 16.76 -14.01
C ALA A 254 6.06 17.57 -12.92
N GLY A 255 7.35 17.25 -12.70
CA GLY A 255 8.45 18.17 -12.38
C GLY A 255 8.37 19.05 -11.13
N ALA A 256 7.41 19.97 -11.07
CA ALA A 256 7.43 21.12 -10.17
C ALA A 256 7.14 20.79 -8.70
N THR A 257 6.53 19.64 -8.41
CA THR A 257 6.08 19.26 -7.06
C THR A 257 6.81 18.03 -6.50
N SER A 258 7.87 17.60 -7.20
CA SER A 258 8.76 16.55 -6.70
C SER A 258 9.64 17.09 -5.57
N LEU A 259 10.01 16.22 -4.64
CA LEU A 259 10.96 16.55 -3.58
C LEU A 259 12.34 16.90 -4.16
N LYS A 260 12.73 16.26 -5.27
CA LYS A 260 13.94 16.60 -6.02
C LYS A 260 13.93 18.06 -6.49
N ALA A 261 12.88 18.50 -7.18
CA ALA A 261 12.77 19.88 -7.64
C ALA A 261 12.72 20.89 -6.48
N MET A 262 12.01 20.55 -5.40
CA MET A 262 11.95 21.38 -4.19
C MET A 262 13.33 21.55 -3.55
N ARG A 263 14.10 20.46 -3.44
CA ARG A 263 15.47 20.48 -2.92
C ARG A 263 16.43 21.26 -3.84
N GLU A 264 16.38 21.02 -5.15
CA GLU A 264 17.22 21.71 -6.14
C GLU A 264 16.89 23.20 -6.26
N GLY A 265 15.64 23.58 -5.98
CA GLY A 265 15.20 24.98 -5.88
C GLY A 265 15.58 25.67 -4.56
N GLY A 266 16.34 25.03 -3.68
CA GLY A 266 16.73 25.58 -2.37
C GLY A 266 15.62 25.57 -1.31
N GLY A 267 14.56 24.78 -1.54
CA GLY A 267 13.48 24.57 -0.59
C GLY A 267 13.90 23.74 0.63
N SER A 268 13.01 23.69 1.62
CA SER A 268 13.22 23.01 2.90
C SER A 268 12.10 22.00 3.16
N PRO A 269 12.37 20.84 3.82
CA PRO A 269 11.34 19.88 4.21
C PRO A 269 10.43 20.38 5.34
N GLU A 270 10.77 21.49 6.01
CA GLU A 270 10.06 21.99 7.20
C GLU A 270 8.54 22.23 7.00
N PRO A 271 8.06 22.75 5.87
CA PRO A 271 6.63 22.85 5.62
C PRO A 271 5.90 21.49 5.59
N ILE A 272 6.53 20.46 5.00
CA ILE A 272 6.01 19.09 4.99
C ILE A 272 5.98 18.55 6.42
N ARG A 273 7.07 18.76 7.16
CA ARG A 273 7.19 18.35 8.57
C ARG A 273 6.12 19.00 9.42
N ALA A 274 5.93 20.31 9.31
CA ALA A 274 4.91 21.03 10.07
C ALA A 274 3.50 20.50 9.79
N GLU A 275 3.17 20.16 8.55
CA GLU A 275 1.88 19.56 8.19
C GLU A 275 1.73 18.15 8.75
N ALA A 276 2.76 17.31 8.61
CA ALA A 276 2.78 15.96 9.17
C ALA A 276 2.64 15.96 10.69
N MET A 277 3.34 16.87 11.39
CA MET A 277 3.25 16.99 12.86
C MET A 277 1.86 17.40 13.32
N ARG A 278 1.19 18.34 12.64
CA ARG A 278 -0.21 18.70 12.94
C ARG A 278 -1.13 17.49 12.81
N PHE A 279 -0.97 16.71 11.74
CA PHE A 279 -1.77 15.50 11.56
C PHE A 279 -1.49 14.46 12.65
N VAL A 280 -0.23 14.26 13.03
CA VAL A 280 0.11 13.37 14.16
C VAL A 280 -0.50 13.86 15.47
N GLU A 281 -0.45 15.16 15.76
CA GLU A 281 -1.10 15.75 16.95
C GLU A 281 -2.62 15.54 16.94
N GLU A 282 -3.27 15.65 15.79
CA GLU A 282 -4.69 15.36 15.61
C GLU A 282 -5.02 13.89 15.90
N LEU A 283 -4.22 12.96 15.35
CA LEU A 283 -4.35 11.52 15.62
C LEU A 283 -4.17 11.23 17.12
N MET A 284 -3.12 11.75 17.74
CA MET A 284 -2.88 11.55 19.17
C MET A 284 -4.01 12.14 20.03
N SER A 285 -4.52 13.31 19.65
CA SER A 285 -5.67 13.93 20.32
C SER A 285 -6.95 13.11 20.15
N ALA A 286 -7.18 12.54 18.97
CA ALA A 286 -8.31 11.66 18.71
C ALA A 286 -8.20 10.36 19.53
N ALA A 287 -7.01 9.77 19.62
CA ALA A 287 -6.74 8.61 20.46
C ALA A 287 -7.09 8.88 21.94
N LEU A 288 -6.72 10.05 22.47
CA LEU A 288 -7.02 10.45 23.86
C LEU A 288 -8.51 10.69 24.14
N ARG A 289 -9.32 11.00 23.12
CA ARG A 289 -10.77 11.21 23.24
C ARG A 289 -11.57 9.91 23.21
N GLN A 290 -10.97 8.81 22.75
CA GLN A 290 -11.60 7.51 22.81
C GLN A 290 -11.82 7.14 24.29
N PRO A 291 -13.05 6.83 24.73
CA PRO A 291 -13.27 6.41 26.11
C PRO A 291 -12.37 5.20 26.38
N SER A 292 -11.66 5.23 27.51
CA SER A 292 -10.94 4.07 28.03
C SER A 292 -11.97 2.94 28.12
N GLY A 293 -11.91 1.96 27.21
CA GLY A 293 -12.94 0.94 27.10
C GLY A 293 -13.19 0.29 28.47
N GLY A 294 -14.45 0.30 28.90
CA GLY A 294 -14.96 -0.51 30.00
C GLY A 294 -15.22 -1.94 29.58
#